data_AF-A0A2H0J8B2-F1
#
_entry.id   AF-A0A2H0J8B2-F1
#
_cell.length_a   1.000
_cell.length_b   1.000
_cell.length_c   1.000
_cell.angle_alpha   90.00
_cell.angle_beta   90.00
_cell.angle_gamma   90.00
#
_symmetry.space_group_name_H-M   'P 1'
#
loop_
_entity.id
_entity.type
_entity.pdbx_description
1 polymer ?
#
loop_
_entity_poly.entity_id
_entity_poly.type
_entity_poly.pdbx_seq_one_letter_code
_entity_poly.pdbx_strand_id
1 'polypeptide(L)'
;LARPEIILSVWAISAILVRRNSGVVAWTLAGAVLCTSYWLAFLYFAAALLFQTNVTKKIGAAIALTVIHFGFWLLMFGADYYSALLWLPDVLQKQICEVGENLGLELLLFNPVVIGLLILGSIGLVVDGTRRALTIAFVLVFFIASNQVRYIGVIAPLMVLLAIQCWKPKLPELNAMGMPLVACISLFLLLQVAGTIPSRDDAPNFAIPVNSRVITAFGEATYAMPFFNPGIQIEPSYAFGAAPKDVQQLSLDISRNTKINCETIKKYHFTHVVEQSMSGEPPSCLTLSAVQKKWRLWNVQ
;
A
#
# COMPACT_ATOMS: atom_id res chain seq x y z
N LEU A 1 -4.89 -7.99 7.75
CA LEU A 1 -3.99 -8.39 6.64
C LEU A 1 -2.69 -7.58 6.77
N ALA A 2 -1.52 -8.22 6.80
CA ALA A 2 -0.25 -7.50 6.74
C ALA A 2 -0.06 -6.98 5.31
N ARG A 3 0.09 -5.67 5.14
CA ARG A 3 0.24 -5.08 3.80
C ARG A 3 1.70 -5.23 3.33
N PRO A 4 1.97 -5.88 2.18
CA PRO A 4 3.34 -6.17 1.73
C PRO A 4 4.24 -4.92 1.63
N GLU A 5 3.66 -3.76 1.34
CA GLU A 5 4.37 -2.49 1.26
C GLU A 5 5.02 -2.07 2.59
N ILE A 6 4.46 -2.44 3.74
CA ILE A 6 5.04 -2.09 5.05
C ILE A 6 6.36 -2.86 5.25
N ILE A 7 6.36 -4.16 4.92
CA ILE A 7 7.54 -5.01 5.02
C ILE A 7 8.62 -4.53 4.04
N LEU A 8 8.22 -4.21 2.80
CA LEU A 8 9.12 -3.63 1.81
C LEU A 8 9.64 -2.25 2.20
N SER A 9 8.84 -1.43 2.88
CA SER A 9 9.28 -0.13 3.38
C SER A 9 10.37 -0.28 4.43
N VAL A 10 10.19 -1.18 5.41
CA VAL A 10 11.22 -1.48 6.41
C VAL A 10 12.49 -2.00 5.76
N TRP A 11 12.37 -2.94 4.82
CA TRP A 11 13.49 -3.47 4.06
C TRP A 11 14.21 -2.36 3.27
N ALA A 12 13.48 -1.49 2.57
CA ALA A 12 14.04 -0.37 1.82
C ALA A 12 14.82 0.59 2.73
N ILE A 13 14.24 1.01 3.87
CA ILE A 13 14.91 1.91 4.81
C ILE A 13 16.17 1.28 5.41
N SER A 14 16.18 -0.04 5.64
CA SER A 14 17.35 -0.75 6.17
C SER A 14 18.60 -0.64 5.29
N ALA A 15 18.46 -0.27 4.01
CA ALA A 15 19.58 -0.01 3.10
C ALA A 15 20.57 1.01 3.64
N ILE A 16 20.12 1.97 4.48
CA ILE A 16 21.00 2.97 5.08
C ILE A 16 22.06 2.38 6.04
N LEU A 17 21.81 1.16 6.55
CA LEU A 17 22.70 0.44 7.47
C LEU A 17 23.78 -0.35 6.73
N VAL A 18 23.66 -0.50 5.41
CA VAL A 18 24.56 -1.34 4.60
C VAL A 18 25.89 -0.61 4.35
N ARG A 19 26.96 -1.11 4.98
CA ARG A 19 28.34 -0.55 4.87
C ARG A 19 29.36 -1.49 4.23
N ARG A 20 29.10 -2.80 4.21
CA ARG A 20 30.06 -3.85 3.79
C ARG A 20 29.42 -4.78 2.76
N ASN A 21 30.24 -5.57 2.06
CA ASN A 21 29.78 -6.53 1.04
C ASN A 21 28.78 -7.53 1.59
N SER A 22 29.04 -8.09 2.78
CA SER A 22 28.11 -9.02 3.43
C SER A 22 26.74 -8.38 3.67
N GLY A 23 26.69 -7.09 4.02
CA GLY A 23 25.44 -6.34 4.16
C GLY A 23 24.71 -6.14 2.83
N VAL A 24 25.44 -5.87 1.74
CA VAL A 24 24.85 -5.76 0.39
C VAL A 24 24.24 -7.10 -0.02
N VAL A 25 24.96 -8.20 0.17
CA VAL A 25 24.49 -9.56 -0.15
C VAL A 25 23.26 -9.89 0.69
N ALA A 26 23.30 -9.70 2.01
CA ALA A 26 22.18 -9.98 2.90
C ALA A 26 20.93 -9.16 2.54
N TRP A 27 21.10 -7.87 2.28
CA TRP A 27 20.00 -6.99 1.87
C TRP A 27 19.40 -7.41 0.52
N THR A 28 20.25 -7.79 -0.44
CA THR A 28 19.83 -8.24 -1.77
C THR A 28 19.11 -9.58 -1.70
N LEU A 29 19.58 -10.54 -0.90
CA LEU A 29 18.92 -11.83 -0.70
C LEU A 29 17.56 -11.67 -0.02
N ALA A 30 17.45 -10.81 1.00
CA ALA A 30 16.17 -10.48 1.61
C ALA A 30 15.21 -9.85 0.58
N GLY A 31 15.72 -8.91 -0.23
CA GLY A 31 14.95 -8.29 -1.31
C GLY A 31 14.49 -9.27 -2.37
N ALA A 32 15.32 -10.26 -2.71
CA ALA A 32 14.99 -11.31 -3.67
C ALA A 32 13.82 -12.16 -3.20
N VAL A 33 13.73 -12.48 -1.91
CA VAL A 33 12.59 -13.19 -1.33
C VAL A 33 11.35 -12.29 -1.28
N LEU A 34 11.51 -11.02 -0.90
CA LEU A 34 10.36 -10.11 -0.80
C LEU A 34 9.77 -9.76 -2.17
N CYS A 35 10.59 -9.64 -3.21
CA CYS A 35 10.13 -9.23 -4.55
C CYS A 35 9.33 -10.30 -5.29
N THR A 36 9.35 -11.55 -4.82
CA THR A 36 8.44 -12.62 -5.30
C THR A 36 7.07 -12.57 -4.63
N SER A 37 6.97 -11.93 -3.45
CA SER A 37 5.71 -11.82 -2.71
C SER A 37 4.87 -10.59 -3.09
N TYR A 38 5.47 -9.63 -3.81
CA TYR A 38 4.79 -8.38 -4.16
C TYR A 38 5.18 -7.86 -5.54
N TRP A 39 4.17 -7.65 -6.37
CA TRP A 39 4.36 -7.34 -7.79
C TRP A 39 4.94 -5.95 -8.07
N LEU A 40 4.74 -4.97 -7.17
CA LEU A 40 5.31 -3.61 -7.29
C LEU A 40 6.61 -3.44 -6.49
N ALA A 41 7.26 -4.54 -6.10
CA ALA A 41 8.49 -4.48 -5.28
C ALA A 41 9.63 -3.73 -5.98
N PHE A 42 9.66 -3.70 -7.32
CA PHE A 42 10.72 -3.03 -8.08
C PHE A 42 10.84 -1.54 -7.79
N LEU A 43 9.75 -0.89 -7.37
CA LEU A 43 9.76 0.52 -6.97
C LEU A 43 10.65 0.77 -5.73
N TYR A 44 10.85 -0.25 -4.89
CA TYR A 44 11.68 -0.15 -3.70
C TYR A 44 13.17 -0.34 -3.99
N PHE A 45 13.56 -0.75 -5.20
CA PHE A 45 14.97 -1.03 -5.55
C PHE A 45 15.81 0.25 -5.58
N ALA A 46 15.19 1.42 -5.77
CA ALA A 46 15.84 2.73 -5.65
C ALA A 46 16.50 2.94 -4.26
N ALA A 47 16.02 2.24 -3.22
CA ALA A 47 16.61 2.28 -1.89
C ALA A 47 18.05 1.73 -1.84
N ALA A 48 18.49 0.93 -2.83
CA ALA A 48 19.89 0.52 -2.96
C ALA A 48 20.86 1.72 -3.06
N LEU A 49 20.37 2.89 -3.51
CA LEU A 49 21.16 4.12 -3.53
C LEU A 49 21.60 4.56 -2.11
N LEU A 50 20.86 4.17 -1.07
CA LEU A 50 21.15 4.50 0.32
C LEU A 50 22.35 3.75 0.91
N PHE A 51 22.89 2.73 0.23
CA PHE A 51 24.06 2.02 0.73
C PHE A 51 25.25 2.96 0.95
N GLN A 52 26.02 2.71 2.00
CA GLN A 52 27.27 3.40 2.29
C GLN A 52 28.44 2.64 1.67
N THR A 53 28.32 2.33 0.38
CA THR A 53 29.30 1.55 -0.39
C THR A 53 29.55 2.19 -1.75
N ASN A 54 30.42 1.58 -2.57
CA ASN A 54 30.71 2.08 -3.91
C ASN A 54 29.51 1.94 -4.86
N VAL A 55 29.46 2.79 -5.89
CA VAL A 55 28.34 2.86 -6.85
C VAL A 55 28.12 1.51 -7.56
N THR A 56 29.19 0.78 -7.86
CA THR A 56 29.12 -0.55 -8.49
C THR A 56 28.25 -1.53 -7.69
N LYS A 57 28.36 -1.56 -6.35
CA LYS A 57 27.54 -2.44 -5.51
C LYS A 57 26.08 -2.01 -5.46
N LYS A 58 25.82 -0.70 -5.49
CA LYS A 58 24.46 -0.14 -5.53
C LYS A 58 23.74 -0.57 -6.80
N ILE A 59 24.40 -0.33 -7.94
CA ILE A 59 23.88 -0.71 -9.27
C ILE A 59 23.75 -2.22 -9.37
N GLY A 60 24.77 -2.98 -8.94
CA GLY A 60 24.75 -4.44 -8.98
C GLY A 60 23.57 -5.04 -8.19
N ALA A 61 23.28 -4.52 -6.99
CA ALA A 61 22.13 -4.96 -6.21
C ALA A 61 20.80 -4.63 -6.89
N ALA A 62 20.65 -3.41 -7.43
CA ALA A 62 19.43 -3.02 -8.15
C ALA A 62 19.20 -3.87 -9.41
N ILE A 63 20.25 -4.16 -10.19
CA ILE A 63 20.17 -5.03 -11.37
C ILE A 63 19.81 -6.46 -10.95
N ALA A 64 20.49 -7.01 -9.94
CA ALA A 64 20.22 -8.37 -9.46
C ALA A 64 18.75 -8.52 -9.03
N LEU A 65 18.23 -7.58 -8.25
CA LEU A 65 16.82 -7.58 -7.83
C LEU A 65 15.86 -7.44 -9.01
N THR A 66 16.19 -6.60 -9.98
CA THR A 66 15.41 -6.43 -11.22
C THR A 66 15.33 -7.76 -11.97
N VAL A 67 16.47 -8.40 -12.24
CA VAL A 67 16.51 -9.70 -12.94
C VAL A 67 15.71 -10.76 -12.19
N ILE A 68 15.87 -10.85 -10.87
CA ILE A 68 15.14 -11.82 -10.04
C ILE A 68 13.63 -11.55 -10.08
N HIS A 69 13.21 -10.30 -9.90
CA HIS A 69 11.81 -9.91 -9.89
C HIS A 69 11.15 -10.21 -11.23
N PHE A 70 11.68 -9.64 -12.32
CA PHE A 70 11.11 -9.83 -13.66
C PHE A 70 11.20 -11.30 -14.09
N GLY A 71 12.29 -12.00 -13.78
CA GLY A 71 12.44 -13.42 -14.08
C GLY A 71 11.41 -14.29 -13.34
N PHE A 72 11.16 -14.02 -12.06
CA PHE A 72 10.16 -14.73 -11.28
C PHE A 72 8.74 -14.51 -11.82
N TRP A 73 8.33 -13.25 -12.02
CA TRP A 73 6.97 -12.94 -12.47
C TRP A 73 6.74 -13.40 -13.92
N LEU A 74 7.75 -13.33 -14.78
CA LEU A 74 7.68 -13.89 -16.14
C LEU A 74 7.57 -15.42 -16.13
N LEU A 75 8.29 -16.11 -15.24
CA LEU A 75 8.17 -17.56 -15.10
C LEU A 75 6.78 -17.99 -14.60
N MET A 76 6.20 -17.21 -13.68
CA MET A 76 4.89 -17.52 -13.09
C MET A 76 3.70 -17.20 -14.02
N PHE A 77 3.77 -16.12 -14.79
CA PHE A 77 2.62 -15.60 -15.55
C PHE A 77 2.89 -15.45 -17.06
N GLY A 78 4.08 -15.77 -17.55
CA GLY A 78 4.41 -15.66 -18.96
C GLY A 78 4.23 -14.24 -19.51
N ALA A 79 3.75 -14.15 -20.75
CA ALA A 79 3.52 -12.88 -21.44
C ALA A 79 2.43 -12.01 -20.77
N ASP A 80 1.53 -12.62 -20.00
CA ASP A 80 0.43 -11.90 -19.33
C ASP A 80 0.95 -10.92 -18.28
N TYR A 81 2.14 -11.15 -17.72
CA TYR A 81 2.78 -10.19 -16.81
C TYR A 81 3.08 -8.85 -17.50
N TYR A 82 3.65 -8.88 -18.71
CA TYR A 82 3.94 -7.65 -19.46
C TYR A 82 2.65 -6.99 -19.96
N SER A 83 1.69 -7.80 -20.43
CA SER A 83 0.37 -7.28 -20.79
C SER A 83 -0.30 -6.58 -19.62
N ALA A 84 -0.19 -7.11 -18.40
CA ALA A 84 -0.73 -6.49 -17.20
C ALA A 84 -0.04 -5.15 -16.88
N LEU A 85 1.28 -5.05 -17.05
CA LEU A 85 2.02 -3.80 -16.89
C LEU A 85 1.57 -2.72 -17.89
N LEU A 86 1.39 -3.09 -19.16
CA LEU A 86 0.95 -2.18 -20.22
C LEU A 86 -0.54 -1.80 -20.10
N TRP A 87 -1.35 -2.67 -19.49
CA TRP A 87 -2.77 -2.44 -19.25
C TRP A 87 -3.05 -1.56 -18.02
N LEU A 88 -2.09 -1.45 -17.09
CA LEU A 88 -2.26 -0.70 -15.84
C LEU A 88 -2.72 0.76 -16.07
N PRO A 89 -2.14 1.55 -16.99
CA PRO A 89 -2.60 2.92 -17.23
C PRO A 89 -4.08 3.00 -17.61
N ASP A 90 -4.56 2.08 -18.46
CA ASP A 90 -5.96 2.02 -18.88
C ASP A 90 -6.88 1.70 -17.70
N VAL A 91 -6.47 0.76 -16.84
CA VAL A 91 -7.20 0.43 -15.61
C VAL A 91 -7.29 1.64 -14.71
N LEU A 92 -6.19 2.36 -14.50
CA LEU A 92 -6.14 3.55 -13.64
C LEU A 92 -7.05 4.67 -14.19
N GLN A 93 -7.08 4.90 -15.50
CA GLN A 93 -7.93 5.94 -16.12
C GLN A 93 -9.43 5.60 -16.09
N LYS A 94 -9.79 4.31 -16.03
CA LYS A 94 -11.18 3.85 -16.01
C LYS A 94 -11.82 3.86 -14.62
N GLN A 95 -11.05 4.15 -13.58
CA GLN A 95 -11.55 4.25 -12.21
C GLN A 95 -12.48 5.46 -12.06
N ILE A 96 -13.68 5.22 -11.52
CA ILE A 96 -14.64 6.31 -11.22
C ILE A 96 -14.54 6.82 -9.78
N CYS A 97 -13.69 6.20 -8.95
CA CYS A 97 -13.35 6.68 -7.61
C CYS A 97 -11.87 6.47 -7.32
N GLU A 98 -11.34 7.30 -6.42
CA GLU A 98 -10.00 7.14 -5.91
C GLU A 98 -9.93 5.95 -4.95
N VAL A 99 -9.04 5.02 -5.22
CA VAL A 99 -8.70 3.94 -4.29
C VAL A 99 -7.84 4.54 -3.18
N GLY A 100 -8.19 4.30 -1.91
CA GLY A 100 -7.54 4.90 -0.74
C GLY A 100 -5.99 4.84 -0.75
N GLU A 101 -5.42 3.77 -1.31
CA GLU A 101 -3.96 3.57 -1.42
C GLU A 101 -3.28 4.45 -2.48
N ASN A 102 -4.07 4.91 -3.46
CA ASN A 102 -3.66 5.81 -4.54
C ASN A 102 -4.04 7.27 -4.25
N LEU A 103 -4.62 7.56 -3.08
CA LEU A 103 -4.84 8.94 -2.64
C LEU A 103 -3.50 9.68 -2.63
N GLY A 104 -3.54 10.95 -3.00
CA GLY A 104 -2.34 11.74 -3.12
C GLY A 104 -1.75 12.12 -1.77
N LEU A 105 -0.52 12.62 -1.82
CA LEU A 105 0.24 13.02 -0.64
C LEU A 105 -0.26 14.35 -0.04
N GLU A 106 -1.25 15.01 -0.66
CA GLU A 106 -1.91 16.20 -0.11
C GLU A 106 -2.45 15.98 1.30
N LEU A 107 -2.89 14.76 1.62
CA LEU A 107 -3.32 14.39 2.98
C LEU A 107 -2.19 14.53 4.00
N LEU A 108 -0.92 14.36 3.58
CA LEU A 108 0.24 14.54 4.44
C LEU A 108 0.60 16.00 4.66
N LEU A 109 0.25 16.88 3.73
CA LEU A 109 0.47 18.32 3.87
C LEU A 109 -0.41 18.93 4.97
N PHE A 110 -1.51 18.28 5.35
CA PHE A 110 -2.29 18.70 6.52
C PHE A 110 -1.67 18.28 7.85
N ASN A 111 -0.62 17.44 7.85
CA ASN A 111 0.06 17.02 9.06
C ASN A 111 1.20 18.01 9.41
N PRO A 112 1.10 18.76 10.51
CA PRO A 112 2.10 19.78 10.87
C PRO A 112 3.49 19.19 11.12
N VAL A 113 3.58 17.91 11.53
CA VAL A 113 4.87 17.21 11.72
C VAL A 113 5.56 17.00 10.38
N VAL A 114 4.80 16.60 9.34
CA VAL A 114 5.34 16.41 7.99
C VAL A 114 5.84 17.73 7.42
N ILE A 115 5.05 18.81 7.55
CA ILE A 115 5.48 20.16 7.13
C ILE A 115 6.77 20.57 7.85
N GLY A 116 6.83 20.39 9.17
CA GLY A 116 8.00 20.71 9.97
C GLY A 116 9.26 19.95 9.50
N LEU A 117 9.14 18.64 9.26
CA LEU A 117 10.24 17.83 8.75
C LEU A 117 10.68 18.24 7.34
N LEU A 118 9.75 18.60 6.46
CA LEU A 118 10.06 19.11 5.11
C LEU A 118 10.81 20.44 5.17
N ILE A 119 10.36 21.38 6.00
CA ILE A 119 11.04 22.67 6.20
C ILE A 119 12.45 22.45 6.75
N LEU A 120 12.57 21.66 7.82
CA LEU A 120 13.86 21.36 8.44
C LEU A 120 14.80 20.65 7.47
N GLY A 121 14.32 19.65 6.74
CA GLY A 121 15.10 18.94 5.73
C GLY A 121 15.58 19.86 4.61
N SER A 122 14.70 20.74 4.12
CA SER A 122 15.02 21.69 3.03
C SER A 122 16.04 22.73 3.46
N ILE A 123 15.85 23.38 4.62
CA ILE A 123 16.82 24.32 5.19
C ILE A 123 18.15 23.59 5.44
N GLY A 124 18.08 22.39 6.02
CA GLY A 124 19.25 21.57 6.30
C GLY A 124 20.06 21.22 5.06
N LEU A 125 19.41 20.90 3.94
CA LEU A 125 20.07 20.63 2.66
C LEU A 125 20.78 21.87 2.08
N VAL A 126 20.19 23.05 2.24
CA VAL A 126 20.80 24.32 1.81
C VAL A 126 22.01 24.66 2.66
N VAL A 127 21.95 24.39 3.97
CA VAL A 127 23.01 24.75 4.93
C VAL A 127 24.16 23.74 4.94
N ASP A 128 23.88 22.44 4.83
CA ASP A 128 24.89 21.36 4.93
C ASP A 128 24.56 20.20 3.98
N GLY A 129 24.77 20.45 2.69
CA GLY A 129 24.48 19.54 1.57
C GLY A 129 25.44 18.37 1.44
N THR A 130 25.63 17.57 2.49
CA THR A 130 26.48 16.38 2.43
C THR A 130 26.01 15.42 1.33
N ARG A 131 26.93 14.71 0.67
CA ARG A 131 26.60 13.70 -0.36
C ARG A 131 25.57 12.68 0.12
N ARG A 132 25.59 12.36 1.42
CA ARG A 132 24.62 11.46 2.05
C ARG A 132 23.23 12.08 2.16
N ALA A 133 23.13 13.34 2.62
CA ALA A 133 21.86 14.06 2.68
C ALA A 133 21.23 14.20 1.29
N LEU A 134 22.04 14.53 0.26
CA LEU A 134 21.59 14.59 -1.13
C LEU A 134 21.09 13.24 -1.65
N THR A 135 21.75 12.13 -1.28
CA THR A 135 21.29 10.79 -1.66
C THR A 135 19.95 10.44 -1.00
N ILE A 136 19.78 10.76 0.28
CA ILE A 136 18.50 10.57 0.99
C ILE A 136 17.41 11.42 0.34
N ALA A 137 17.70 12.69 0.04
CA ALA A 137 16.78 13.60 -0.62
C ALA A 137 16.37 13.09 -2.01
N PHE A 138 17.30 12.55 -2.80
CA PHE A 138 17.00 11.96 -4.10
C PHE A 138 16.03 10.77 -3.99
N VAL A 139 16.30 9.83 -3.07
CA VAL A 139 15.41 8.69 -2.85
C VAL A 139 14.05 9.14 -2.30
N LEU A 140 14.03 10.15 -1.42
CA LEU A 140 12.80 10.76 -0.91
C LEU A 140 11.96 11.37 -2.04
N VAL A 141 12.57 12.17 -2.92
CA VAL A 141 11.91 12.77 -4.08
C VAL A 141 11.37 11.70 -5.02
N PHE A 142 12.09 10.60 -5.24
CA PHE A 142 11.61 9.47 -6.04
C PHE A 142 10.28 8.90 -5.49
N PHE A 143 10.17 8.68 -4.17
CA PHE A 143 8.92 8.19 -3.59
C PHE A 143 7.82 9.26 -3.55
N ILE A 144 8.16 10.52 -3.28
CA ILE A 144 7.19 11.64 -3.29
C ILE A 144 6.63 11.86 -4.71
N ALA A 145 7.45 11.74 -5.74
CA ALA A 145 7.05 11.97 -7.13
C ALA A 145 5.94 11.03 -7.62
N SER A 146 5.76 9.87 -6.98
CA SER A 146 4.64 8.98 -7.27
C SER A 146 3.28 9.54 -6.84
N ASN A 147 3.26 10.52 -5.92
CA ASN A 147 2.08 11.10 -5.30
C ASN A 147 1.08 10.03 -4.78
N GLN A 148 1.55 9.04 -4.01
CA GLN A 148 0.67 8.03 -3.41
C GLN A 148 0.95 7.85 -1.92
N VAL A 149 -0.11 7.93 -1.10
CA VAL A 149 -0.05 7.79 0.36
C VAL A 149 0.51 6.43 0.81
N ARG A 150 0.38 5.37 0.00
CA ARG A 150 0.95 4.05 0.29
C ARG A 150 2.47 4.06 0.56
N TYR A 151 3.22 5.02 0.02
CA TYR A 151 4.66 5.12 0.26
C TYR A 151 5.02 5.90 1.53
N ILE A 152 4.05 6.30 2.34
CA ILE A 152 4.29 7.00 3.61
C ILE A 152 5.25 6.22 4.52
N GLY A 153 5.20 4.88 4.49
CA GLY A 153 6.09 4.00 5.24
C GLY A 153 7.57 4.16 4.89
N VAL A 154 7.90 4.67 3.70
CA VAL A 154 9.26 5.02 3.28
C VAL A 154 9.51 6.52 3.42
N ILE A 155 8.56 7.35 2.97
CA ILE A 155 8.67 8.81 2.96
C ILE A 155 8.90 9.35 4.37
N ALA A 156 8.11 8.94 5.36
CA ALA A 156 8.23 9.44 6.73
C ALA A 156 9.59 9.13 7.37
N PRO A 157 10.09 7.88 7.36
CA PRO A 157 11.44 7.60 7.85
C PRO A 157 12.55 8.34 7.08
N LEU A 158 12.44 8.49 5.76
CA LEU A 158 13.44 9.24 4.98
C LEU A 158 13.45 10.72 5.33
N MET A 159 12.30 11.35 5.58
CA MET A 159 12.24 12.74 6.04
C MET A 159 12.91 12.91 7.41
N VAL A 160 12.66 12.01 8.35
CA VAL A 160 13.32 12.02 9.67
C VAL A 160 14.83 11.83 9.52
N LEU A 161 15.26 10.86 8.71
CA LEU A 161 16.68 10.61 8.46
C LEU A 161 17.37 11.79 7.78
N LEU A 162 16.69 12.47 6.85
CA LEU A 162 17.19 13.67 6.20
C LEU A 162 17.37 14.80 7.23
N ALA A 163 16.36 15.07 8.04
CA ALA A 163 16.43 16.07 9.10
C ALA A 163 17.56 15.76 10.10
N ILE A 164 17.65 14.53 10.62
CA ILE A 164 18.73 14.14 11.52
C ILE A 164 20.10 14.33 10.84
N GLN A 165 20.26 13.92 9.58
CA GLN A 165 21.55 14.02 8.90
C GLN A 165 22.00 15.48 8.71
N CYS A 166 21.08 16.40 8.36
CA CYS A 166 21.41 17.81 8.16
C CYS A 166 21.61 18.57 9.49
N TRP A 167 20.95 18.14 10.56
CA TRP A 167 20.97 18.86 11.84
C TRP A 167 21.82 18.16 12.92
N LYS A 168 22.38 16.97 12.66
CA LYS A 168 23.23 16.21 13.59
C LYS A 168 24.27 17.04 14.35
N PRO A 169 25.04 17.96 13.73
CA PRO A 169 26.05 18.72 14.45
C PRO A 169 25.46 19.82 15.35
N LYS A 170 24.19 20.18 15.14
CA LYS A 170 23.46 21.23 15.88
C LYS A 170 22.44 20.65 16.88
N LEU A 171 22.13 19.36 16.75
CA LEU A 171 21.31 18.65 17.72
C LEU A 171 22.14 18.47 19.00
N PRO A 172 21.58 18.74 20.19
CA PRO A 172 22.24 18.39 21.43
C PRO A 172 22.57 16.90 21.39
N GLU A 173 23.77 16.52 21.86
CA GLU A 173 24.14 15.11 21.93
C GLU A 173 23.08 14.38 22.75
N LEU A 174 22.28 13.57 22.06
CA LEU A 174 21.30 12.71 22.71
C LEU A 174 22.12 11.69 23.51
N ASN A 175 22.14 11.88 24.83
CA ASN A 175 22.74 10.93 25.76
C ASN A 175 22.09 9.54 25.59
N ALA A 176 22.67 8.53 26.24
CA ALA A 176 22.20 7.14 26.16
C ALA A 176 20.70 6.95 26.55
N MET A 177 20.08 7.94 27.24
CA MET A 177 18.64 7.96 27.57
C MET A 177 17.77 8.69 26.54
N GLY A 178 18.30 9.64 25.77
CA GLY A 178 17.57 10.39 24.75
C GLY A 178 17.28 9.59 23.48
N MET A 179 18.18 8.67 23.10
CA MET A 179 17.98 7.76 21.95
C MET A 179 16.77 6.82 22.12
N PRO A 180 16.58 6.16 23.27
CA PRO A 180 15.35 5.41 23.57
C PRO A 180 14.09 6.27 23.48
N LEU A 181 14.11 7.51 23.97
CA LEU A 181 12.95 8.40 23.94
C LEU A 181 12.54 8.76 22.51
N VAL A 182 13.51 9.10 21.65
CA VAL A 182 13.25 9.38 20.22
C VAL A 182 12.76 8.13 19.49
N ALA A 183 13.31 6.96 19.79
CA ALA A 183 12.84 5.69 19.24
C ALA A 183 11.40 5.38 19.71
N CYS A 184 11.07 5.62 20.99
CA CYS A 184 9.72 5.45 21.53
C CYS A 184 8.72 6.43 20.91
N ILE A 185 9.09 7.70 20.71
CA ILE A 185 8.23 8.68 20.03
C ILE A 185 8.02 8.29 18.55
N SER A 186 9.09 7.86 17.87
CA SER A 186 9.00 7.43 16.47
C SER A 186 8.13 6.18 16.32
N LEU A 187 8.28 5.21 17.24
CA LEU A 187 7.46 4.00 17.29
C LEU A 187 6.01 4.32 17.66
N PHE A 188 5.77 5.22 18.60
CA PHE A 188 4.43 5.68 18.97
C PHE A 188 3.74 6.36 17.77
N LEU A 189 4.43 7.25 17.05
CA LEU A 189 3.89 7.89 15.85
C LEU A 189 3.58 6.87 14.74
N LEU A 190 4.46 5.88 14.53
CA LEU A 190 4.21 4.76 13.61
C LEU A 190 3.02 3.90 14.05
N LEU A 191 2.87 3.63 15.35
CA LEU A 191 1.78 2.86 15.91
C LEU A 191 0.44 3.61 15.88
N GLN A 192 0.44 4.95 16.00
CA GLN A 192 -0.78 5.76 15.80
C GLN A 192 -1.27 5.69 14.35
N VAL A 193 -0.36 5.62 13.38
CA VAL A 193 -0.71 5.40 11.97
C VAL A 193 -1.21 3.97 11.75
N ALA A 194 -0.59 2.97 12.40
CA ALA A 194 -0.97 1.56 12.28
C ALA A 194 -2.24 1.17 13.09
N GLY A 195 -2.57 1.88 14.17
CA GLY A 195 -3.75 1.65 15.03
C GLY A 195 -5.09 1.98 14.36
N THR A 196 -5.05 2.51 13.14
CA THR A 196 -6.22 2.70 12.26
C THR A 196 -6.60 1.43 11.48
N ILE A 197 -5.84 0.34 11.62
CA ILE A 197 -6.12 -0.94 10.97
C ILE A 197 -7.23 -1.66 11.76
N PRO A 198 -8.42 -1.91 11.15
CA PRO A 198 -9.48 -2.67 11.80
C PRO A 198 -8.97 -4.04 12.26
N SER A 199 -9.38 -4.48 13.44
CA SER A 199 -9.06 -5.83 13.93
C SER A 199 -9.56 -6.87 12.94
N ARG A 200 -8.80 -7.96 12.75
CA ARG A 200 -9.23 -9.11 11.94
C ARG A 200 -10.61 -9.63 12.35
N ASP A 201 -10.96 -9.45 13.63
CA ASP A 201 -12.25 -9.90 14.16
C ASP A 201 -13.43 -9.09 13.61
N ASP A 202 -13.22 -7.85 13.13
CA ASP A 202 -14.28 -6.97 12.62
C ASP A 202 -14.57 -7.13 11.13
N ALA A 203 -13.77 -7.96 10.45
CA ALA A 203 -13.93 -8.28 9.04
C ALA A 203 -15.08 -9.29 8.81
N PRO A 204 -15.82 -9.20 7.69
CA PRO A 204 -16.90 -10.13 7.40
C PRO A 204 -16.34 -11.53 7.09
N ASN A 205 -16.93 -12.57 7.69
CA ASN A 205 -16.51 -13.96 7.52
C ASN A 205 -17.68 -14.91 7.27
N PHE A 206 -18.65 -14.47 6.46
CA PHE A 206 -19.77 -15.30 6.06
C PHE A 206 -19.30 -16.53 5.28
N ALA A 207 -19.98 -17.67 5.44
CA ALA A 207 -19.76 -18.84 4.62
C ALA A 207 -20.54 -18.70 3.30
N ILE A 208 -19.83 -18.48 2.20
CA ILE A 208 -20.41 -18.33 0.86
C ILE A 208 -20.01 -19.53 -0.01
N PRO A 209 -20.93 -20.13 -0.78
CA PRO A 209 -20.62 -21.26 -1.66
C PRO A 209 -19.52 -20.94 -2.69
N VAL A 210 -18.71 -21.94 -3.02
CA VAL A 210 -17.70 -21.86 -4.08
C VAL A 210 -18.35 -21.49 -5.41
N ASN A 211 -17.65 -20.73 -6.26
CA ASN A 211 -18.12 -20.18 -7.54
C ASN A 211 -19.22 -19.11 -7.43
N SER A 212 -19.57 -18.68 -6.21
CA SER A 212 -20.46 -17.54 -6.03
C SER A 212 -19.80 -16.25 -6.56
N ARG A 213 -20.57 -15.45 -7.30
CA ARG A 213 -20.18 -14.09 -7.69
C ARG A 213 -20.72 -13.09 -6.68
N VAL A 214 -19.83 -12.35 -6.02
CA VAL A 214 -20.16 -11.52 -4.85
C VAL A 214 -19.79 -10.08 -5.14
N ILE A 215 -20.77 -9.16 -5.03
CA ILE A 215 -20.52 -7.72 -5.07
C ILE A 215 -20.39 -7.18 -3.64
N THR A 216 -19.39 -6.36 -3.38
CA THR A 216 -19.13 -5.81 -2.05
C THR A 216 -19.22 -4.29 -2.03
N ALA A 217 -19.53 -3.73 -0.87
CA ALA A 217 -19.14 -2.36 -0.55
C ALA A 217 -17.61 -2.26 -0.72
N PHE A 218 -17.14 -1.40 -1.64
CA PHE A 218 -15.71 -1.22 -1.87
C PHE A 218 -15.01 -0.81 -0.57
N GLY A 219 -14.09 -1.64 -0.10
CA GLY A 219 -13.44 -1.46 1.19
C GLY A 219 -13.04 -2.80 1.81
N GLU A 220 -13.17 -2.91 3.13
CA GLU A 220 -12.71 -4.06 3.93
C GLU A 220 -13.28 -5.40 3.44
N ALA A 221 -14.57 -5.45 3.07
CA ALA A 221 -15.23 -6.66 2.58
C ALA A 221 -14.59 -7.20 1.29
N THR A 222 -14.15 -6.31 0.39
CA THR A 222 -13.49 -6.71 -0.87
C THR A 222 -12.24 -7.55 -0.63
N TYR A 223 -11.51 -7.30 0.47
CA TYR A 223 -10.31 -8.05 0.86
C TYR A 223 -10.61 -9.26 1.73
N ALA A 224 -11.55 -9.13 2.67
CA ALA A 224 -11.82 -10.17 3.67
C ALA A 224 -12.57 -11.37 3.07
N MET A 225 -13.56 -11.13 2.21
CA MET A 225 -14.42 -12.17 1.68
C MET A 225 -13.67 -13.27 0.92
N PRO A 226 -12.78 -12.98 -0.06
CA PRO A 226 -12.04 -14.03 -0.76
C PRO A 226 -11.01 -14.73 0.15
N PHE A 227 -10.54 -14.08 1.22
CA PHE A 227 -9.63 -14.70 2.18
C PHE A 227 -10.33 -15.78 3.03
N PHE A 228 -11.57 -15.52 3.48
CA PHE A 228 -12.35 -16.48 4.26
C PHE A 228 -13.13 -17.49 3.41
N ASN A 229 -13.37 -17.18 2.14
CA ASN A 229 -14.14 -18.02 1.22
C ASN A 229 -13.33 -18.30 -0.05
N PRO A 230 -12.40 -19.27 -0.02
CA PRO A 230 -11.63 -19.62 -1.20
C PRO A 230 -12.57 -20.10 -2.33
N GLY A 231 -12.37 -19.56 -3.53
CA GLY A 231 -13.13 -19.95 -4.73
C GLY A 231 -14.39 -19.11 -5.01
N ILE A 232 -14.65 -18.03 -4.28
CA ILE A 232 -15.62 -17.02 -4.70
C ILE A 232 -15.02 -16.04 -5.71
N GLN A 233 -15.85 -15.41 -6.54
CA GLN A 233 -15.46 -14.32 -7.42
C GLN A 233 -15.93 -12.99 -6.81
N ILE A 234 -14.98 -12.15 -6.40
CA ILE A 234 -15.26 -10.87 -5.76
C ILE A 234 -15.30 -9.75 -6.81
N GLU A 235 -16.30 -8.88 -6.73
CA GLU A 235 -16.38 -7.66 -7.50
C GLU A 235 -16.65 -6.46 -6.57
N PRO A 236 -16.12 -5.27 -6.91
CA PRO A 236 -15.05 -5.09 -7.88
C PRO A 236 -13.79 -5.81 -7.37
N SER A 237 -13.01 -6.39 -8.29
CA SER A 237 -11.71 -6.95 -7.93
C SER A 237 -10.76 -5.88 -7.39
N TYR A 238 -9.59 -6.28 -6.86
CA TYR A 238 -8.54 -5.34 -6.40
C TYR A 238 -8.12 -4.33 -7.49
N ALA A 239 -8.25 -4.70 -8.76
CA ALA A 239 -8.13 -3.77 -9.88
C ALA A 239 -9.49 -3.10 -10.13
N PHE A 240 -9.89 -2.14 -9.28
CA PHE A 240 -11.21 -1.50 -9.33
C PHE A 240 -11.60 -1.01 -10.74
N GLY A 241 -10.66 -0.37 -11.44
CA GLY A 241 -10.89 0.16 -12.79
C GLY A 241 -10.96 -0.89 -13.90
N ALA A 242 -10.68 -2.15 -13.60
CA ALA A 242 -10.88 -3.26 -14.53
C ALA A 242 -12.34 -3.70 -14.60
N ALA A 243 -13.12 -3.43 -13.55
CA ALA A 243 -14.53 -3.72 -13.54
C ALA A 243 -15.28 -2.77 -14.49
N PRO A 244 -16.39 -3.22 -15.11
CA PRO A 244 -17.28 -2.33 -15.86
C PRO A 244 -17.75 -1.13 -15.01
N LYS A 245 -17.95 0.04 -15.63
CA LYS A 245 -18.28 1.29 -14.91
C LYS A 245 -19.56 1.18 -14.08
N ASP A 246 -20.55 0.42 -14.55
CA ASP A 246 -21.80 0.17 -13.83
C ASP A 246 -21.60 -0.74 -12.60
N VAL A 247 -20.65 -1.70 -12.65
CA VAL A 247 -20.25 -2.51 -11.49
C VAL A 247 -19.47 -1.65 -10.47
N GLN A 248 -18.54 -0.82 -10.95
CA GLN A 248 -17.84 0.14 -10.09
C GLN A 248 -18.84 1.07 -9.38
N GLN A 249 -19.82 1.60 -10.11
CA GLN A 249 -20.83 2.49 -9.56
C GLN A 249 -21.72 1.76 -8.56
N LEU A 250 -22.16 0.54 -8.87
CA LEU A 250 -22.94 -0.30 -7.95
C LEU A 250 -22.20 -0.52 -6.63
N SER A 251 -20.90 -0.82 -6.66
CA SER A 251 -20.09 -1.01 -5.45
C SER A 251 -19.98 0.26 -4.61
N LEU A 252 -19.85 1.43 -5.25
CA LEU A 252 -19.84 2.72 -4.57
C LEU A 252 -21.20 3.07 -3.98
N ASP A 253 -22.28 2.76 -4.70
CA ASP A 253 -23.65 2.99 -4.26
C ASP A 253 -23.94 2.16 -3.00
N ILE A 254 -23.53 0.90 -3.01
CA ILE A 254 -23.58 0.02 -1.84
C ILE A 254 -22.77 0.62 -0.67
N SER A 255 -21.54 1.11 -0.90
CA SER A 255 -20.72 1.72 0.16
C SER A 255 -21.32 3.01 0.73
N ARG A 256 -21.88 3.86 -0.12
CA ARG A 256 -22.40 5.20 0.22
C ARG A 256 -23.82 5.18 0.74
N ASN A 257 -24.39 4.00 0.98
CA ASN A 257 -25.77 3.86 1.45
C ASN A 257 -26.78 4.52 0.48
N THR A 258 -26.55 4.36 -0.82
CA THR A 258 -27.51 4.79 -1.84
C THR A 258 -28.32 3.59 -2.35
N LYS A 259 -29.29 3.83 -3.25
CA LYS A 259 -30.16 2.77 -3.77
C LYS A 259 -29.37 1.77 -4.60
N ILE A 260 -29.50 0.50 -4.28
CA ILE A 260 -28.96 -0.61 -5.07
C ILE A 260 -29.75 -0.78 -6.38
N ASN A 261 -29.01 -0.87 -7.49
CA ASN A 261 -29.60 -1.16 -8.80
C ASN A 261 -29.70 -2.68 -9.04
N CYS A 262 -30.91 -3.21 -8.86
CA CYS A 262 -31.23 -4.62 -9.11
C CYS A 262 -31.02 -5.08 -10.57
N GLU A 263 -31.14 -4.17 -11.55
CA GLU A 263 -30.91 -4.50 -12.96
C GLU A 263 -29.44 -4.81 -13.20
N THR A 264 -28.54 -3.98 -12.65
CA THR A 264 -27.09 -4.22 -12.70
C THR A 264 -26.73 -5.52 -11.99
N ILE A 265 -27.34 -5.80 -10.83
CA ILE A 265 -27.13 -7.05 -10.08
C ILE A 265 -27.43 -8.27 -10.96
N LYS A 266 -28.58 -8.27 -11.62
CA LYS A 266 -29.02 -9.37 -12.49
C LYS A 266 -28.20 -9.45 -13.77
N LYS A 267 -27.88 -8.32 -14.40
CA LYS A 267 -27.05 -8.23 -15.62
C LYS A 267 -25.71 -8.93 -15.47
N TYR A 268 -25.05 -8.79 -14.32
CA TYR A 268 -23.76 -9.41 -14.05
C TYR A 268 -23.86 -10.73 -13.29
N HIS A 269 -25.06 -11.28 -13.09
CA HIS A 269 -25.27 -12.55 -12.40
C HIS A 269 -24.61 -12.60 -11.01
N PHE A 270 -24.70 -11.50 -10.26
CA PHE A 270 -24.30 -11.51 -8.86
C PHE A 270 -25.23 -12.43 -8.07
N THR A 271 -24.64 -13.23 -7.19
CA THR A 271 -25.35 -14.19 -6.33
C THR A 271 -25.50 -13.67 -4.91
N HIS A 272 -24.53 -12.87 -4.46
CA HIS A 272 -24.51 -12.31 -3.11
C HIS A 272 -24.08 -10.85 -3.11
N VAL A 273 -24.59 -10.09 -2.14
CA VAL A 273 -24.16 -8.72 -1.83
C VAL A 273 -23.67 -8.67 -0.39
N VAL A 274 -22.49 -8.08 -0.14
CA VAL A 274 -21.96 -7.87 1.21
C VAL A 274 -21.77 -6.37 1.46
N GLU A 275 -22.41 -5.85 2.51
CA GLU A 275 -22.38 -4.43 2.83
C GLU A 275 -22.55 -4.14 4.33
N GLN A 276 -22.37 -2.88 4.75
CA GLN A 276 -22.42 -2.48 6.17
C GLN A 276 -23.27 -1.24 6.46
N SER A 277 -23.80 -0.55 5.45
CA SER A 277 -24.29 0.83 5.57
C SER A 277 -25.67 1.08 4.96
N MET A 278 -26.24 0.16 4.18
CA MET A 278 -27.57 0.29 3.57
C MET A 278 -28.68 0.62 4.59
N SER A 279 -29.49 1.61 4.27
CA SER A 279 -30.58 2.16 5.06
C SER A 279 -31.82 2.25 4.20
N GLY A 280 -32.98 2.15 4.84
CA GLY A 280 -34.27 2.13 4.17
C GLY A 280 -34.74 0.71 3.85
N GLU A 281 -35.75 0.62 2.98
CA GLU A 281 -36.33 -0.67 2.60
C GLU A 281 -35.35 -1.48 1.75
N PRO A 282 -35.23 -2.79 2.02
CA PRO A 282 -34.34 -3.67 1.27
C PRO A 282 -34.80 -3.75 -0.20
N PRO A 283 -33.87 -3.72 -1.18
CA PRO A 283 -34.20 -3.87 -2.59
C PRO A 283 -34.93 -5.19 -2.86
N SER A 284 -35.92 -5.16 -3.76
CA SER A 284 -36.77 -6.32 -4.04
C SER A 284 -36.03 -7.54 -4.58
N CYS A 285 -34.86 -7.36 -5.21
CA CYS A 285 -34.01 -8.45 -5.69
C CYS A 285 -33.12 -9.08 -4.61
N LEU A 286 -33.16 -8.59 -3.38
CA LEU A 286 -32.28 -9.03 -2.28
C LEU A 286 -33.08 -9.62 -1.14
N THR A 287 -32.59 -10.73 -0.60
CA THR A 287 -33.08 -11.32 0.64
C THR A 287 -31.98 -11.36 1.67
N LEU A 288 -32.21 -10.81 2.86
CA LEU A 288 -31.23 -10.83 3.92
C LEU A 288 -30.96 -12.28 4.34
N SER A 289 -29.72 -12.73 4.20
CA SER A 289 -29.32 -14.09 4.55
C SER A 289 -28.69 -14.16 5.94
N ALA A 290 -27.82 -13.21 6.28
CA ALA A 290 -27.10 -13.22 7.55
C ALA A 290 -26.62 -11.82 7.94
N VAL A 291 -26.39 -11.62 9.24
CA VAL A 291 -25.79 -10.40 9.81
C VAL A 291 -24.64 -10.81 10.72
N GLN A 292 -23.48 -10.17 10.55
CA GLN A 292 -22.29 -10.36 11.39
C GLN A 292 -21.72 -9.00 11.77
N LYS A 293 -21.87 -8.61 13.04
CA LYS A 293 -21.50 -7.28 13.54
C LYS A 293 -22.16 -6.18 12.69
N LYS A 294 -21.35 -5.33 12.06
CA LYS A 294 -21.80 -4.24 11.16
C LYS A 294 -22.12 -4.73 9.74
N TRP A 295 -21.78 -5.97 9.38
CA TRP A 295 -21.91 -6.49 8.02
C TRP A 295 -23.21 -7.27 7.82
N ARG A 296 -23.79 -7.15 6.64
CA ARG A 296 -24.96 -7.90 6.19
C ARG A 296 -24.64 -8.63 4.89
N LEU A 297 -25.05 -9.88 4.83
CA LEU A 297 -25.01 -10.72 3.64
C LEU A 297 -26.43 -10.83 3.06
N TRP A 298 -26.56 -10.51 1.78
CA TRP A 298 -27.80 -10.63 1.04
C TRP A 298 -27.65 -11.64 -0.08
N ASN A 299 -28.68 -12.46 -0.28
CA ASN A 299 -28.79 -13.36 -1.43
C ASN A 299 -29.58 -12.66 -2.53
N VAL A 300 -29.15 -12.84 -3.78
CA VAL A 300 -29.83 -12.30 -4.97
C VAL A 300 -30.90 -13.29 -5.45
N GLN A 301 -32.09 -12.78 -5.75
CA GLN A 301 -33.23 -13.52 -6.32
C GLN A 301 -33.27 -13.50 -7.86
#